data_AF-A0A7Y6ZGE9-F1
#
_entry.id   AF-A0A7Y6ZGE9-F1
#
_cell.length_a   1.000
_cell.length_b   1.000
_cell.length_c   1.000
_cell.angle_alpha   90.00
_cell.angle_beta   90.00
_cell.angle_gamma   90.00
#
_symmetry.space_group_name_H-M   'P 1'
#
loop_
_entity.id
_entity.type
_entity.pdbx_description
1 polymer ?
#
loop_
_entity_poly.entity_id
_entity_poly.type
_entity_poly.pdbx_seq_one_letter_code
_entity_poly.pdbx_strand_id
1 'polypeptide(L)'
;EDGTVLTSSNQENVSFPAGVCAEHLVLSYAGANFPETVPVCLALVAKKREENQWAFVSPCGICRQVINEVENRFKRPIKLIILRPDERLFLISGISELLPLKFDELSSK
;
A
#
# COMPACT_ATOMS: atom_id res chain seq x y z
N GLU A 1 -4.05 -14.35 -3.40
CA GLU A 1 -3.69 -15.75 -3.04
C GLU A 1 -3.80 -16.70 -4.24
N ASP A 2 -4.78 -16.46 -5.11
CA ASP A 2 -5.10 -17.13 -6.38
C ASP A 2 -4.14 -16.84 -7.56
N GLY A 3 -3.09 -16.04 -7.36
CA GLY A 3 -2.16 -15.62 -8.41
C GLY A 3 -2.60 -14.38 -9.21
N THR A 4 -3.76 -13.78 -8.89
CA THR A 4 -4.21 -12.54 -9.52
C THR A 4 -3.26 -11.38 -9.20
N VAL A 5 -2.86 -10.62 -10.21
CA VAL A 5 -2.03 -9.41 -10.08
C VAL A 5 -2.85 -8.20 -10.48
N LEU A 6 -2.98 -7.25 -9.55
CA LEU A 6 -3.65 -5.97 -9.78
C LEU A 6 -2.63 -4.84 -9.72
N THR A 7 -2.81 -3.83 -10.55
CA THR A 7 -1.89 -2.68 -10.64
C THR A 7 -2.67 -1.37 -10.64
N SER A 8 -2.09 -0.34 -10.06
CA SER A 8 -2.64 1.02 -10.05
C SER A 8 -1.49 2.05 -10.10
N SER A 9 -1.86 3.32 -10.22
CA SER A 9 -0.98 4.47 -10.02
C SER A 9 -1.71 5.53 -9.21
N ASN A 10 -0.97 6.48 -8.64
CA ASN A 10 -1.57 7.62 -7.97
C ASN A 10 -2.46 8.39 -8.95
N GLN A 11 -3.64 8.79 -8.48
CA GLN A 11 -4.57 9.63 -9.21
C GLN A 11 -4.58 11.00 -8.54
N GLU A 12 -4.04 11.99 -9.25
CA GLU A 12 -3.96 13.36 -8.75
C GLU A 12 -5.26 14.13 -9.04
N ASN A 13 -5.48 15.19 -8.28
CA ASN A 13 -6.62 16.07 -8.48
C ASN A 13 -6.26 17.52 -8.17
N VAL A 14 -6.93 18.47 -8.82
CA VAL A 14 -6.77 19.91 -8.53
C VAL A 14 -7.18 20.24 -7.09
N SER A 15 -8.16 19.52 -6.55
CA SER A 15 -8.48 19.52 -5.12
C SER A 15 -7.60 18.47 -4.44
N PHE A 16 -6.51 18.91 -3.81
CA PHE A 16 -5.50 18.00 -3.25
C PHE A 16 -6.05 16.90 -2.31
N PRO A 17 -7.07 17.14 -1.46
CA PRO A 17 -7.66 16.08 -0.65
C PRO A 17 -8.37 14.97 -1.44
N ALA A 18 -8.72 15.22 -2.71
CA ALA A 18 -9.35 14.23 -3.58
C ALA A 18 -8.34 13.31 -4.28
N GLY A 19 -7.03 13.58 -4.16
CA GLY A 19 -5.98 12.71 -4.68
C GLY A 19 -5.90 11.39 -3.93
N VAL A 20 -5.55 10.31 -4.63
CA VAL A 20 -5.44 8.96 -4.06
C VAL A 20 -4.14 8.29 -4.51
N CYS A 21 -3.34 7.82 -3.55
CA CYS A 21 -2.11 7.09 -3.84
C CYS A 21 -2.39 5.71 -4.47
N ALA A 22 -1.39 5.15 -5.14
CA ALA A 22 -1.51 3.88 -5.85
C ALA A 22 -1.95 2.73 -4.91
N GLU A 23 -1.34 2.63 -3.73
CA GLU A 23 -1.58 1.59 -2.73
C GLU A 23 -3.03 1.59 -2.27
N HIS A 24 -3.54 2.77 -1.91
CA HIS A 24 -4.93 2.92 -1.49
C HIS A 24 -5.87 2.54 -2.64
N LEU A 25 -5.61 3.02 -3.85
CA LEU A 25 -6.48 2.75 -4.99
C LEU A 25 -6.56 1.24 -5.31
N VAL A 26 -5.43 0.53 -5.36
CA VAL A 26 -5.44 -0.91 -5.68
C VAL A 26 -6.09 -1.75 -4.58
N LEU A 27 -5.86 -1.40 -3.31
CA LEU A 27 -6.48 -2.12 -2.18
C LEU A 27 -7.99 -1.86 -2.10
N SER A 28 -8.43 -0.62 -2.34
CA SER A 28 -9.87 -0.30 -2.40
C SER A 28 -10.56 -0.98 -3.59
N TYR A 29 -9.91 -1.01 -4.76
CA TYR A 29 -10.41 -1.73 -5.92
C TYR A 29 -10.51 -3.24 -5.65
N ALA A 30 -9.46 -3.84 -5.06
CA ALA A 30 -9.45 -5.24 -4.67
C ALA A 30 -10.55 -5.54 -3.65
N GLY A 31 -10.68 -4.72 -2.60
CA GLY A 31 -11.70 -4.88 -1.56
C GLY A 31 -13.13 -4.79 -2.07
N ALA A 32 -13.38 -4.03 -3.13
CA ALA A 32 -14.70 -3.88 -3.76
C ALA A 32 -15.04 -4.99 -4.76
N ASN A 33 -14.07 -5.44 -5.56
CA ASN A 33 -14.31 -6.37 -6.67
C ASN A 33 -13.93 -7.83 -6.34
N PHE A 34 -13.07 -8.03 -5.34
CA PHE A 34 -12.55 -9.33 -4.90
C PHE A 34 -12.64 -9.44 -3.36
N PRO A 35 -13.82 -9.26 -2.74
CA PRO A 35 -13.97 -9.07 -1.29
C PRO A 35 -13.48 -10.26 -0.44
N GLU A 36 -13.48 -11.48 -0.99
CA GLU A 36 -13.04 -12.69 -0.31
C GLU A 36 -11.58 -13.07 -0.62
N THR A 37 -10.92 -12.33 -1.53
CA THR A 37 -9.55 -12.66 -1.97
C THR A 37 -8.54 -11.92 -1.10
N VAL A 38 -7.71 -12.67 -0.39
CA VAL A 38 -6.68 -12.09 0.48
C VAL A 38 -5.50 -11.53 -0.33
N PRO A 39 -5.17 -10.24 -0.20
CA PRO A 39 -3.91 -9.69 -0.71
C PRO A 39 -2.75 -10.26 0.10
N VAL A 40 -1.74 -10.80 -0.58
CA VAL A 40 -0.59 -11.46 0.09
C VAL A 40 0.71 -10.67 -0.03
N CYS A 41 0.77 -9.75 -1.00
CA CYS A 41 1.93 -8.94 -1.30
C CYS A 41 1.49 -7.64 -1.97
N LEU A 42 2.17 -6.54 -1.67
CA LEU A 42 2.04 -5.26 -2.33
C LEU A 42 3.43 -4.76 -2.72
N ALA A 43 3.66 -4.55 -4.02
CA ALA A 43 4.91 -4.04 -4.55
C ALA A 43 4.77 -2.56 -4.90
N LEU A 44 5.71 -1.73 -4.45
CA LEU A 44 5.73 -0.29 -4.64
C LEU A 44 6.96 0.11 -5.44
N VAL A 45 6.72 0.93 -6.45
CA VAL A 45 7.75 1.56 -7.26
C VAL A 45 7.37 3.02 -7.47
N ALA A 46 8.36 3.89 -7.56
CA ALA A 46 8.16 5.27 -7.98
C ALA A 46 9.23 5.63 -9.00
N LYS A 47 8.84 6.38 -10.03
CA LYS A 47 9.73 6.92 -11.04
C LYS A 47 9.34 8.37 -11.28
N LYS A 48 10.32 9.28 -11.28
CA LYS A 48 10.05 10.66 -11.65
C LYS A 48 9.86 10.75 -13.15
N ARG A 49 8.91 11.57 -13.60
CA ARG A 49 8.60 11.70 -15.05
C ARG A 49 9.80 12.20 -15.87
N GLU A 50 10.64 13.03 -15.28
CA GLU A 50 11.76 13.70 -15.95
C GLU A 50 13.09 12.94 -15.82
N GLU A 51 13.17 11.96 -14.91
CA GLU A 51 14.38 11.19 -14.66
C GLU A 51 14.14 9.74 -15.03
N ASN A 52 15.05 9.13 -15.80
CA ASN A 52 14.98 7.69 -16.08
C ASN A 52 15.33 6.80 -14.88
N GLN A 53 15.46 7.38 -13.69
CA GLN A 53 15.90 6.73 -12.46
C GLN A 53 14.72 6.43 -11.54
N TRP A 54 14.83 5.34 -10.80
CA TRP A 54 13.89 5.01 -9.73
C TRP A 54 14.01 6.02 -8.59
N ALA A 55 12.87 6.33 -7.96
CA ALA A 55 12.81 7.23 -6.82
C ALA A 55 12.62 6.45 -5.52
N PHE A 56 13.08 7.04 -4.43
CA PHE A 56 12.75 6.53 -3.11
C PHE A 56 11.26 6.72 -2.87
N VAL A 57 10.58 5.67 -2.42
CA VAL A 57 9.17 5.71 -2.05
C VAL A 57 8.96 4.96 -0.74
N SER A 58 8.03 5.45 0.06
CA SER A 58 7.45 4.75 1.19
C SER A 58 5.96 5.04 1.17
N PRO A 59 5.10 4.08 1.58
CA PRO A 59 3.68 4.37 1.74
C PRO A 59 3.49 5.56 2.67
N CYS A 60 2.62 6.50 2.28
CA CYS A 60 2.24 7.64 3.11
C CYS A 60 1.40 7.19 4.31
N GLY A 61 1.20 8.05 5.31
CA GLY A 61 0.45 7.71 6.53
C GLY A 61 -0.97 7.16 6.25
N ILE A 62 -1.67 7.73 5.27
CA ILE A 62 -3.00 7.25 4.85
C ILE A 62 -2.90 5.83 4.29
N CYS A 63 -1.96 5.57 3.39
CA CYS A 63 -1.78 4.23 2.82
C CYS A 63 -1.36 3.22 3.88
N ARG A 64 -0.51 3.61 4.84
CA ARG A 64 -0.16 2.72 5.96
C ARG A 64 -1.39 2.32 6.77
N GLN A 65 -2.29 3.26 7.05
CA GLN A 65 -3.54 2.93 7.75
C GLN A 65 -4.49 2.07 6.90
N VAL A 66 -4.57 2.30 5.58
CA VAL A 66 -5.37 1.46 4.68
C VAL A 66 -4.83 0.03 4.64
N ILE A 67 -3.51 -0.15 4.51
CA ILE A 67 -2.87 -1.47 4.55
C ILE A 67 -3.17 -2.14 5.89
N ASN A 68 -3.07 -1.39 7.00
CA ASN A 68 -3.43 -1.89 8.33
C ASN A 68 -4.86 -2.43 8.41
N GLU A 69 -5.82 -1.69 7.88
CA GLU A 69 -7.22 -2.11 7.90
C GLU A 69 -7.43 -3.39 7.09
N VAL A 70 -6.75 -3.53 5.95
CA VAL A 70 -6.81 -4.76 5.15
C VAL A 70 -6.17 -5.94 5.89
N GLU A 71 -5.01 -5.76 6.53
CA GLU A 71 -4.40 -6.80 7.37
C GLU A 71 -5.32 -7.20 8.52
N ASN A 72 -5.98 -6.23 9.16
CA ASN A 72 -6.91 -6.46 10.27
C ASN A 72 -8.20 -7.16 9.82
N ARG A 73 -8.72 -6.84 8.63
CA ARG A 73 -9.88 -7.51 8.01
C ARG A 73 -9.60 -9.00 7.78
N PHE A 74 -8.44 -9.31 7.19
CA PHE A 74 -8.10 -10.69 6.81
C PHE A 74 -7.30 -11.45 7.87
N LYS A 75 -6.90 -10.79 8.96
CA LYS A 75 -6.04 -11.31 10.03
C LYS A 75 -4.72 -11.91 9.50
N ARG A 76 -4.18 -11.32 8.43
CA ARG A 76 -2.95 -11.78 7.77
C ARG A 76 -2.11 -10.59 7.32
N PRO A 77 -0.78 -10.63 7.52
CA PRO A 77 0.09 -9.54 7.09
C PRO A 77 0.21 -9.50 5.56
N ILE A 78 0.35 -8.30 5.01
CA ILE A 78 0.64 -8.08 3.59
C ILE A 78 2.13 -7.79 3.47
N LYS A 79 2.86 -8.65 2.77
CA LYS A 79 4.29 -8.39 2.49
C LYS A 79 4.42 -7.14 1.64
N LEU A 80 5.29 -6.22 2.02
CA LEU A 80 5.60 -5.05 1.22
C LEU A 80 6.96 -5.23 0.55
N ILE A 81 7.00 -4.98 -0.75
CA ILE A 81 8.22 -4.96 -1.54
C ILE A 81 8.38 -3.55 -2.08
N ILE A 82 9.44 -2.84 -1.68
CA ILE A 82 9.67 -1.46 -2.12
C ILE A 82 10.96 -1.41 -2.92
N LEU A 83 10.86 -0.97 -4.18
CA LEU A 83 12.02 -0.73 -5.01
C LEU A 83 12.71 0.58 -4.61
N ARG A 84 14.04 0.52 -4.48
CA ARG A 84 14.88 1.66 -4.16
C ARG A 84 15.50 2.27 -5.43
N PRO A 85 16.01 3.51 -5.34
CA PRO A 85 16.77 4.15 -6.43
C PRO A 85 17.94 3.33 -6.96
N ASP A 86 18.60 2.57 -6.08
CA ASP A 86 19.77 1.73 -6.39
C ASP A 86 19.39 0.29 -6.77
N GLU A 87 18.15 0.08 -7.24
CA GLU A 87 17.60 -1.21 -7.69
C GLU A 87 17.56 -2.31 -6.62
N ARG A 88 17.88 -1.98 -5.36
CA ARG A 88 17.70 -2.88 -4.22
C ARG A 88 16.25 -2.87 -3.75
N LEU A 89 15.85 -3.93 -3.05
CA LEU A 89 14.51 -4.07 -2.49
C LEU A 89 14.55 -3.89 -0.97
N PHE A 90 13.59 -3.16 -0.42
CA PHE A 90 13.16 -3.38 0.96
C PHE A 90 12.08 -4.45 0.98
N LEU A 91 12.27 -5.45 1.85
CA LEU A 91 11.30 -6.51 2.11
C LEU A 91 10.79 -6.30 3.53
N ILE A 92 9.49 -6.09 3.65
CA ILE A 92 8.84 -5.79 4.93
C ILE A 92 7.75 -6.84 5.11
N SER A 93 7.71 -7.46 6.29
CA SER A 93 6.87 -8.64 6.50
C SER A 93 5.40 -8.28 6.68
N GLY A 94 5.11 -7.06 7.16
CA GLY A 94 3.76 -6.52 7.34
C GLY A 94 3.79 -5.05 7.76
N ILE A 95 2.64 -4.41 7.84
CA ILE A 95 2.58 -2.95 8.02
C ILE A 95 3.04 -2.47 9.40
N SER A 96 3.03 -3.34 10.42
CA SER A 96 3.45 -3.00 11.78
C SER A 96 4.90 -2.51 11.87
N GLU A 97 5.76 -2.93 10.95
CA GLU A 97 7.15 -2.44 10.85
C GLU A 97 7.23 -0.98 10.37
N LEU A 98 6.22 -0.50 9.63
CA LEU A 98 6.13 0.88 9.14
C LEU A 98 5.16 1.76 9.93
N LEU A 99 4.30 1.16 10.76
CA LEU A 99 3.29 1.87 11.54
C LEU A 99 3.34 1.39 13.00
N PRO A 100 4.38 1.80 13.76
CA PRO A 100 4.46 1.47 15.18
C PRO A 100 3.28 2.10 15.92
N LEU A 101 2.73 1.38 16.90
CA LEU A 101 1.56 1.82 17.69
C LEU A 101 0.35 2.15 16.79
N LYS A 102 0.16 1.36 15.72
CA LYS A 102 -0.96 1.49 14.79
C LYS A 102 -2.32 1.52 15.50
N PHE A 103 -3.23 2.32 14.95
CA PHE A 103 -4.62 2.34 15.40
C PHE A 103 -5.35 1.12 14.85
N ASP A 104 -5.60 0.13 15.71
CA ASP A 104 -6.33 -1.09 15.35
C ASP A 104 -7.83 -1.01 15.69
N GLU A 105 -8.19 -0.32 16.76
CA GLU A 105 -9.58 -0.13 17.17
C GLU A 105 -9.79 1.27 17.77
N LEU A 106 -10.91 1.89 17.43
CA LEU A 106 -11.43 3.11 18.08
C LEU A 106 -12.14 2.71 19.39
N SER A 107 -11.41 2.09 20.30
CA SER A 107 -11.93 1.71 21.62
C SER A 107 -11.38 2.67 22.68
N SER A 108 -12.18 3.66 23.06
CA SER A 108 -11.97 4.42 24.28
C SER A 108 -12.48 3.57 25.45
N LYS A 109 -11.65 2.69 25.99
CA LYS A 109 -11.87 2.23 27.36
C LYS A 109 -11.48 3.33 28.33
#